data_AF-A0A519ZZW0-F1
#
_entry.id   AF-A0A519ZZW0-F1
#
_cell.length_a   1.000
_cell.length_b   1.000
_cell.length_c   1.000
_cell.angle_alpha   90.00
_cell.angle_beta   90.00
_cell.angle_gamma   90.00
#
_symmetry.space_group_name_H-M   'P 1'
#
loop_
_entity.id
_entity.type
_entity.pdbx_description
1 polymer ?
#
loop_
_entity_poly.entity_id
_entity_poly.type
_entity_poly.pdbx_seq_one_letter_code
_entity_poly.pdbx_strand_id
1 'polypeptide(L)'
;TQRLTQLVGKGKAIELITSANMINAVDAEKIGLVNYAVPQSDLISKAKEILDLIKQRAPLAIAAAIKSVNASVDGIGGYDVEIEEFGKCFETADFKEGVTAFVEKRKAVFIGK
;
A
#
# COMPACT_ATOMS: atom_id res chain seq x y z
N THR A 1 5.67 -8.76 17.83
CA THR A 1 4.51 -9.64 18.15
C THR A 1 3.23 -9.20 17.44
N GLN A 2 2.91 -7.89 17.29
CA GLN A 2 1.70 -7.44 16.58
C GLN A 2 1.87 -7.39 15.05
N ARG A 3 2.72 -6.50 14.52
CA ARG A 3 2.92 -6.30 13.06
C ARG A 3 3.34 -7.58 12.32
N LEU A 4 4.28 -8.33 12.88
CA LEU A 4 4.70 -9.60 12.27
C LEU A 4 3.50 -10.55 12.12
N THR A 5 2.68 -10.71 13.16
CA THR A 5 1.48 -11.54 13.14
C THR A 5 0.45 -11.06 12.13
N GLN A 6 0.29 -9.75 11.96
CA GLN A 6 -0.61 -9.16 10.96
C GLN A 6 -0.15 -9.43 9.52
N LEU A 7 1.16 -9.46 9.28
CA LEU A 7 1.72 -9.69 7.94
C LEU A 7 1.80 -11.18 7.57
N VAL A 8 2.34 -12.02 8.45
CA VAL A 8 2.66 -13.42 8.12
C VAL A 8 1.70 -14.45 8.74
N GLY A 9 0.70 -13.97 9.47
CA GLY A 9 -0.25 -14.80 10.21
C GLY A 9 0.30 -15.35 11.54
N LYS A 10 -0.63 -15.77 12.41
CA LYS A 10 -0.34 -16.22 13.79
C LYS A 10 0.67 -17.37 13.86
N GLY A 11 0.50 -18.40 13.02
CA GLY A 11 1.35 -19.60 13.06
C GLY A 11 2.81 -19.28 12.78
N LYS A 12 3.08 -18.64 11.64
CA LYS A 12 4.44 -18.29 11.24
C LYS A 12 5.08 -17.25 12.17
N ALA A 13 4.30 -16.30 12.67
CA ALA A 13 4.79 -15.33 13.63
C ALA A 13 5.24 -15.98 14.95
N ILE A 14 4.48 -16.93 15.50
CA ILE A 14 4.89 -17.67 16.70
C ILE A 14 6.18 -18.44 16.44
N GLU A 15 6.25 -19.20 15.34
CA GLU A 15 7.44 -19.97 14.96
C GLU A 15 8.69 -19.09 14.88
N LEU A 16 8.64 -17.96 14.17
CA LEU A 16 9.78 -17.06 14.03
C LEU A 16 10.17 -16.40 15.36
N ILE A 17 9.19 -15.97 16.17
CA ILE A 17 9.45 -15.29 17.45
C ILE A 17 10.06 -16.24 18.48
N THR A 18 9.58 -17.49 18.56
CA THR A 18 10.04 -18.44 19.59
C THR A 18 11.32 -19.16 19.20
N SER A 19 11.53 -19.43 17.91
CA SER A 19 12.77 -20.06 17.43
C SER A 19 13.92 -19.09 17.23
N ALA A 20 13.63 -17.81 17.00
CA ALA A 20 14.59 -16.80 16.55
C ALA A 20 15.37 -17.20 15.27
N ASN A 21 14.85 -18.15 14.49
CA ASN A 21 15.47 -18.59 13.25
C ASN A 21 15.48 -17.46 12.21
N MET A 22 16.59 -17.38 11.46
CA MET A 22 16.67 -16.50 10.31
C MET A 22 16.00 -17.12 9.09
N ILE A 23 15.38 -16.28 8.27
CA ILE A 23 14.84 -16.65 6.96
C ILE A 23 15.55 -15.87 5.87
N ASN A 24 15.62 -16.45 4.66
CA ASN A 24 16.11 -15.74 3.49
C ASN A 24 14.99 -14.88 2.86
N ALA A 25 15.35 -14.03 1.89
CA ALA A 25 14.40 -13.11 1.24
C ALA A 25 13.27 -13.83 0.50
N VAL A 26 13.54 -14.96 -0.14
CA VAL A 26 12.55 -15.73 -0.90
C VAL A 26 11.50 -16.33 0.04
N ASP A 27 11.91 -16.83 1.20
CA ASP A 27 10.98 -17.35 2.19
C ASP A 27 10.19 -16.22 2.86
N ALA A 28 10.81 -15.05 3.09
CA ALA A 28 10.12 -13.85 3.56
C ALA A 28 9.01 -13.38 2.60
N GLU A 29 9.25 -13.44 1.29
CA GLU A 29 8.24 -13.12 0.26
C GLU A 29 7.07 -14.12 0.30
N LYS A 30 7.36 -15.42 0.33
CA LYS A 30 6.32 -16.48 0.36
C LYS A 30 5.37 -16.36 1.55
N ILE A 31 5.88 -15.92 2.71
CA ILE A 31 5.06 -15.76 3.92
C ILE A 31 4.40 -14.38 4.03
N GLY A 32 4.60 -13.48 3.05
CA GLY A 32 4.02 -12.14 3.05
C GLY A 32 4.72 -11.13 3.98
N LEU A 33 5.94 -11.42 4.43
CA LEU A 33 6.73 -10.47 5.23
C LEU A 33 7.27 -9.32 4.37
N VAL A 34 7.59 -9.62 3.11
CA VAL A 34 7.99 -8.65 2.09
C VAL A 34 7.17 -8.88 0.82
N ASN A 35 6.97 -7.85 0.01
CA ASN A 35 6.16 -7.96 -1.21
C ASN A 35 6.92 -8.58 -2.39
N TYR A 36 8.26 -8.47 -2.40
CA TYR A 36 9.13 -8.95 -3.49
C TYR A 36 10.50 -9.37 -2.95
N ALA A 37 11.05 -10.47 -3.45
CA ALA A 37 12.47 -10.81 -3.32
C ALA A 37 13.13 -10.78 -4.71
N VAL A 38 14.14 -9.93 -4.86
CA VAL A 38 14.88 -9.74 -6.12
C VAL A 38 16.39 -9.85 -5.87
N PRO A 39 17.22 -10.09 -6.90
CA PRO A 39 18.67 -9.98 -6.78
C PRO A 39 19.07 -8.62 -6.18
N GLN A 40 20.14 -8.60 -5.39
CA GLN A 40 20.61 -7.39 -4.72
C GLN A 40 20.90 -6.23 -5.69
N SER A 41 21.39 -6.54 -6.90
CA SER A 41 21.62 -5.56 -7.98
C SER A 41 20.35 -4.84 -8.41
N ASP A 42 19.20 -5.48 -8.27
CA ASP A 42 17.92 -5.05 -8.85
C ASP A 42 17.03 -4.37 -7.80
N LEU A 43 17.42 -4.37 -6.52
CA LEU A 43 16.64 -3.85 -5.39
C LEU A 43 16.13 -2.43 -5.65
N ILE A 44 17.04 -1.51 -6.01
CA ILE A 44 16.69 -0.11 -6.28
C ILE A 44 15.86 0.02 -7.57
N SER A 45 16.15 -0.79 -8.58
CA SER A 45 15.41 -0.78 -9.85
C SER A 45 13.95 -1.18 -9.63
N LYS A 46 13.72 -2.30 -8.91
CA LYS A 46 12.37 -2.78 -8.58
C LYS A 46 11.60 -1.78 -7.71
N ALA A 47 12.26 -1.15 -6.73
CA ALA A 47 11.62 -0.12 -5.92
C ALA A 47 11.21 1.11 -6.76
N LYS A 48 12.06 1.55 -7.69
CA LYS A 48 11.76 2.66 -8.60
C LYS A 48 10.62 2.32 -9.56
N GLU A 49 10.61 1.11 -10.13
CA GLU A 49 9.54 0.61 -11.00
C GLU A 49 8.17 0.77 -10.33
N ILE A 50 8.05 0.34 -9.07
CA ILE A 50 6.81 0.47 -8.29
C ILE A 50 6.48 1.95 -8.03
N LEU A 51 7.47 2.74 -7.60
CA LEU A 51 7.27 4.16 -7.32
C LEU A 51 6.86 4.96 -8.56
N ASP A 52 7.38 4.60 -9.74
CA ASP A 52 7.06 5.29 -10.98
C ASP A 52 5.61 5.03 -11.42
N LEU A 53 5.00 3.92 -10.98
CA LEU A 53 3.55 3.72 -11.10
C LEU A 53 2.77 4.54 -10.06
N ILE A 54 3.22 4.55 -8.80
CA ILE A 54 2.54 5.27 -7.71
C ILE A 54 2.54 6.78 -7.97
N LYS A 55 3.65 7.37 -8.43
CA LYS A 55 3.76 8.80 -8.76
C LYS A 55 2.79 9.27 -9.86
N GLN A 56 2.19 8.35 -10.61
CA GLN A 56 1.17 8.64 -11.62
C GLN A 56 -0.26 8.65 -11.04
N ARG A 57 -0.42 8.63 -9.71
CA ARG A 57 -1.71 8.66 -9.02
C ARG A 57 -1.87 9.99 -8.28
N ALA A 58 -3.12 10.37 -8.01
CA ALA A 58 -3.44 11.56 -7.24
C ALA A 58 -2.80 11.48 -5.84
N PRO A 59 -1.92 12.42 -5.46
CA PRO A 59 -1.22 12.37 -4.17
C PRO A 59 -2.16 12.33 -2.96
N LEU A 60 -3.26 13.09 -3.01
CA LEU A 60 -4.25 13.12 -1.94
C LEU A 60 -5.02 11.80 -1.83
N ALA A 61 -5.32 11.15 -2.97
CA ALA A 61 -5.94 9.84 -2.97
C ALA A 61 -5.00 8.74 -2.44
N ILE A 62 -3.69 8.82 -2.73
CA ILE A 62 -2.69 7.91 -2.14
C ILE A 62 -2.66 8.07 -0.62
N ALA A 63 -2.64 9.31 -0.12
CA ALA A 63 -2.62 9.59 1.31
C ALA A 63 -3.88 9.04 2.01
N ALA A 64 -5.06 9.30 1.43
CA ALA A 64 -6.33 8.75 1.87
C ALA A 64 -6.31 7.22 1.91
N ALA A 65 -5.86 6.56 0.83
CA ALA A 65 -5.78 5.10 0.76
C ALA A 65 -4.85 4.50 1.84
N ILE A 66 -3.67 5.10 2.07
CA ILE A 66 -2.75 4.65 3.13
C ILE A 66 -3.40 4.79 4.50
N LYS A 67 -4.09 5.91 4.75
CA LYS A 67 -4.79 6.14 6.02
C LYS A 67 -5.90 5.11 6.25
N SER A 68 -6.73 4.83 5.24
CA SER A 68 -7.80 3.83 5.32
C SER A 68 -7.26 2.42 5.56
N VAL A 69 -6.17 2.03 4.86
CA VAL A 69 -5.54 0.71 5.05
C VAL A 69 -4.98 0.56 6.46
N ASN A 70 -4.30 1.58 6.99
CA ASN A 70 -3.81 1.53 8.37
C ASN A 70 -4.95 1.42 9.39
N ALA A 71 -6.04 2.18 9.19
CA ALA A 71 -7.22 2.11 10.05
C ALA A 71 -7.90 0.73 10.02
N SER A 72 -7.80 -0.01 8.92
CA SER A 72 -8.34 -1.38 8.82
C SER A 72 -7.64 -2.36 9.77
N VAL A 73 -6.40 -2.04 10.18
CA VAL A 73 -5.54 -2.90 11.00
C VAL A 73 -5.63 -2.55 12.49
N ASP A 74 -5.85 -1.28 12.84
CA ASP A 74 -5.84 -0.79 14.22
C ASP A 74 -7.16 -1.06 15.00
N GLY A 75 -8.26 -1.38 14.31
CA GLY A 75 -9.53 -1.82 14.90
C GLY A 75 -10.54 -0.71 15.19
N ILE A 76 -11.83 -1.10 15.15
CA ILE A 76 -13.11 -0.33 15.26
C ILE A 76 -13.13 0.99 14.48
N GLY A 77 -13.97 1.05 13.44
CA GLY A 77 -14.22 2.27 12.66
C GLY A 77 -13.38 2.40 11.39
N GLY A 78 -12.69 1.34 10.94
CA GLY A 78 -11.95 1.35 9.68
C GLY A 78 -12.82 1.73 8.47
N TYR A 79 -14.07 1.24 8.43
CA TYR A 79 -15.06 1.64 7.43
C TYR A 79 -15.47 3.12 7.55
N ASP A 80 -15.61 3.65 8.77
CA ASP A 80 -15.96 5.05 8.98
C ASP A 80 -14.83 5.97 8.49
N VAL A 81 -13.57 5.60 8.78
CA VAL A 81 -12.39 6.29 8.25
C VAL A 81 -12.34 6.20 6.73
N GLU A 82 -12.60 5.02 6.15
CA GLU A 82 -12.63 4.85 4.70
C GLU A 82 -13.71 5.72 4.05
N ILE A 83 -14.92 5.76 4.60
CA ILE A 83 -16.03 6.59 4.11
C ILE A 83 -15.64 8.08 4.15
N GLU A 84 -15.06 8.54 5.27
CA GLU A 84 -14.64 9.94 5.43
C GLU A 84 -13.53 10.31 4.43
N GLU A 85 -12.48 9.50 4.33
CA GLU A 85 -11.35 9.75 3.45
C GLU A 85 -11.73 9.63 1.97
N PHE A 86 -12.61 8.69 1.62
CA PHE A 86 -13.16 8.58 0.27
C PHE A 86 -14.01 9.81 -0.08
N GLY A 87 -14.86 10.28 0.84
CA GLY A 87 -15.66 11.49 0.66
C GLY A 87 -14.81 12.72 0.38
N LYS A 88 -13.73 12.93 1.16
CA LYS A 88 -12.77 14.03 0.94
C LYS A 88 -12.15 14.03 -0.46
N CYS A 89 -11.95 12.85 -1.04
CA CYS A 89 -11.37 12.75 -2.38
C CYS A 89 -12.27 13.41 -3.45
N PHE A 90 -13.60 13.38 -3.32
CA PHE A 90 -14.53 13.95 -4.31
C PHE A 90 -14.37 15.46 -4.49
N GLU A 91 -13.90 16.15 -3.46
CA GLU A 91 -13.73 17.60 -3.46
C GLU A 91 -12.41 18.03 -4.13
N THR A 92 -11.49 17.11 -4.37
CA THR A 92 -10.18 17.40 -4.96
C THR A 92 -10.27 17.72 -6.46
N ALA A 93 -9.38 18.58 -6.94
CA ALA A 93 -9.23 18.83 -8.37
C ALA A 93 -8.77 17.57 -9.11
N ASP A 94 -7.92 16.77 -8.47
CA ASP A 94 -7.43 15.50 -9.01
C ASP A 94 -8.55 14.47 -9.24
N PHE A 95 -9.59 14.43 -8.39
CA PHE A 95 -10.74 13.55 -8.63
C PHE A 95 -11.50 13.95 -9.89
N LYS A 96 -11.78 15.25 -10.07
CA LYS A 96 -12.44 15.76 -11.28
C LYS A 96 -11.64 15.45 -12.52
N GLU A 97 -10.34 15.72 -12.50
CA GLU A 97 -9.43 15.40 -13.60
C GLU A 97 -9.38 13.88 -13.88
N GLY A 98 -9.35 13.04 -12.85
CA GLY A 98 -9.36 11.58 -13.01
C GLY A 98 -10.63 11.08 -13.72
N VAL A 99 -11.81 11.58 -13.31
CA VAL A 99 -13.09 11.24 -13.94
C VAL A 99 -13.15 11.75 -15.38
N THR A 100 -12.76 13.02 -15.61
CA THR A 100 -12.73 13.61 -16.95
C THR A 100 -11.79 12.86 -17.88
N ALA A 101 -10.55 12.59 -17.46
CA ALA A 101 -9.57 11.86 -18.25
C ALA A 101 -10.03 10.43 -18.58
N PHE A 102 -10.73 9.76 -17.65
CA PHE A 102 -11.32 8.45 -17.88
C PHE A 102 -12.42 8.49 -18.97
N VAL A 103 -13.35 9.43 -18.88
CA VAL A 103 -14.43 9.62 -19.87
C VAL A 103 -13.85 9.98 -21.24
N GLU A 104 -12.84 10.84 -21.28
CA GLU A 104 -12.14 11.27 -22.49
C GLU A 104 -11.11 10.25 -23.02
N LYS A 105 -10.92 9.13 -22.33
CA LYS A 105 -9.95 8.06 -22.67
C LYS A 105 -8.52 8.57 -22.86
N ARG A 106 -8.12 9.54 -22.05
CA ARG A 106 -6.75 10.09 -22.02
C ARG A 106 -6.07 9.82 -20.69
N LYS A 107 -4.77 10.08 -20.63
CA LYS A 107 -4.01 10.02 -19.38
C LYS A 107 -4.36 11.24 -18.51
N ALA A 108 -4.63 10.99 -17.23
CA ALA A 108 -4.87 12.03 -16.24
C ALA A 108 -3.56 12.73 -15.84
N VAL A 109 -3.64 14.03 -15.52
CA VAL A 109 -2.52 14.82 -14.97
C VAL A 109 -2.88 15.32 -13.58
N PHE A 110 -2.38 14.62 -12.56
CA PHE A 110 -2.64 14.97 -11.17
C PHE A 110 -1.66 16.02 -10.64
N ILE A 111 -2.18 17.00 -9.93
CA ILE A 111 -1.44 18.16 -9.39
C ILE A 111 -1.43 18.22 -7.86
N GLY A 112 -2.11 17.30 -7.17
CA GLY A 112 -2.16 17.23 -5.71
C GLY A 112 -3.00 18.33 -5.07
N LYS A 113 -4.12 18.69 -5.71
CA LYS A 113 -5.07 19.69 -5.24
C LYS A 113 -6.50 19.17 -5.31
#